data_AF-A0A6J4TVB1-F1
#
_entry.id   AF-A0A6J4TVB1-F1
#
_cell.length_a   1.000
_cell.length_b   1.000
_cell.length_c   1.000
_cell.angle_alpha   90.00
_cell.angle_beta   90.00
_cell.angle_gamma   90.00
#
_symmetry.space_group_name_H-M   'P 1'
#
loop_
_entity.id
_entity.type
_entity.pdbx_description
1 polymer ?
#
loop_
_entity_poly.entity_id
_entity_poly.type
_entity_poly.pdbx_seq_one_letter_code
_entity_poly.pdbx_strand_id
1 'polypeptide(L)'
;MPTISKLDYVGIPSQDAERARTFYGETLGLRTDDKQATEFWAGETCLSVWEPEKFGMPFAPQKNGHLALHVDDVAAARAELEAKGVE
;
A
#
# COMPACT_ATOMS: atom_id res chain seq x y z
N MET A 1 27.57 7.65 13.53
CA MET A 1 26.13 7.40 13.31
C MET A 1 25.88 7.46 11.81
N PRO A 2 25.10 6.52 11.23
CA PRO A 2 24.78 6.59 9.80
C PRO A 2 23.94 7.84 9.50
N THR A 3 24.13 8.43 8.34
CA THR A 3 23.37 9.61 7.86
C THR A 3 21.90 9.27 7.60
N ILE A 4 21.61 8.02 7.24
CA ILE A 4 20.26 7.49 7.06
C ILE A 4 19.92 6.68 8.31
N SER A 5 18.89 7.10 9.04
CA SER A 5 18.50 6.48 10.32
C SER A 5 17.21 5.67 10.27
N LYS A 6 16.38 5.86 9.23
CA LYS A 6 15.09 5.17 9.06
C LYS A 6 14.64 5.17 7.60
N LEU A 7 13.64 4.34 7.32
CA LEU A 7 12.84 4.37 6.09
C LEU A 7 11.63 5.28 6.33
N ASP A 8 11.36 6.22 5.42
CA ASP A 8 10.15 7.05 5.52
C ASP A 8 8.93 6.34 4.92
N TYR A 9 9.03 5.78 3.70
CA TYR A 9 7.97 4.98 3.09
C TYR A 9 8.49 4.15 1.89
N VAL A 10 7.65 3.22 1.41
CA VAL A 10 7.81 2.54 0.12
C VAL A 10 6.77 3.05 -0.88
N GLY A 11 7.21 3.51 -2.05
CA GLY A 11 6.32 4.02 -3.10
C GLY A 11 5.71 2.92 -3.95
N ILE A 12 4.38 2.86 -4.02
CA ILE A 12 3.60 1.90 -4.81
C ILE A 12 2.98 2.62 -6.01
N PRO A 13 3.44 2.35 -7.25
CA PRO A 13 2.86 2.98 -8.43
C PRO A 13 1.45 2.44 -8.69
N SER A 14 0.51 3.33 -8.95
CA SER A 14 -0.86 3.02 -9.38
C SER A 14 -1.20 3.82 -10.63
N GLN A 15 -2.24 3.38 -11.34
CA GLN A 15 -2.91 4.16 -12.39
C GLN A 15 -4.10 4.95 -11.84
N ASP A 16 -4.45 4.72 -10.58
CA ASP A 16 -5.67 5.21 -9.94
C ASP A 16 -5.46 5.28 -8.42
N ALA A 17 -5.25 6.49 -7.90
CA ALA A 17 -5.03 6.72 -6.49
C ALA A 17 -6.29 6.56 -5.63
N GLU A 18 -7.48 6.85 -6.17
CA GLU A 18 -8.75 6.76 -5.42
C GLU A 18 -9.15 5.31 -5.19
N ARG A 19 -9.04 4.47 -6.23
CA ARG A 19 -9.25 3.03 -6.10
C ARG A 19 -8.25 2.41 -5.14
N ALA A 20 -6.98 2.82 -5.22
CA ALA A 20 -5.96 2.35 -4.30
C ALA A 20 -6.26 2.74 -2.85
N ARG A 21 -6.78 3.95 -2.61
CA ARG A 21 -7.20 4.37 -1.27
C ARG A 21 -8.30 3.49 -0.71
N THR A 22 -9.31 3.18 -1.51
CA THR A 22 -10.39 2.27 -1.13
C THR A 22 -9.84 0.88 -0.81
N PHE A 23 -8.94 0.37 -1.64
CA PHE A 23 -8.34 -0.95 -1.44
C PHE A 23 -7.48 -1.02 -0.17
N TYR A 24 -6.48 -0.15 -0.01
CA TYR A 24 -5.57 -0.21 1.13
C TYR A 24 -6.25 0.22 2.44
N GLY A 25 -7.09 1.26 2.42
CA GLY A 25 -7.73 1.79 3.61
C GLY A 25 -8.97 0.99 4.06
N GLU A 26 -9.83 0.59 3.12
CA GLU A 26 -11.12 -0.04 3.47
C GLU A 26 -11.09 -1.55 3.29
N THR A 27 -10.55 -2.04 2.16
CA THR A 27 -10.53 -3.50 1.88
C THR A 27 -9.51 -4.22 2.77
N LEU A 28 -8.27 -3.71 2.82
CA LEU A 28 -7.21 -4.25 3.68
C LEU A 28 -7.27 -3.71 5.12
N GLY A 29 -8.01 -2.62 5.35
CA GLY A 29 -8.16 -2.04 6.69
C GLY A 29 -6.89 -1.37 7.23
N LEU A 30 -5.94 -0.98 6.38
CA LEU A 30 -4.73 -0.31 6.84
C LEU A 30 -5.05 1.09 7.35
N ARG A 31 -4.32 1.53 8.37
CA ARG A 31 -4.48 2.87 8.92
C ARG A 31 -3.99 3.91 7.91
N THR A 32 -4.91 4.69 7.35
CA THR A 32 -4.58 5.84 6.50
C THR A 32 -3.87 6.94 7.32
N ASP A 33 -2.94 7.65 6.69
CA ASP A 33 -2.32 8.82 7.29
C ASP A 33 -3.32 10.00 7.39
N ASP A 34 -3.24 10.78 8.48
CA ASP A 34 -4.15 11.90 8.73
C ASP A 34 -3.92 13.08 7.76
N LYS A 35 -2.72 13.19 7.18
CA LYS A 35 -2.31 14.29 6.32
C LYS A 35 -2.24 13.89 4.86
N GLN A 36 -2.04 12.60 4.57
CA GLN A 36 -1.82 12.08 3.23
C GLN A 36 -2.74 10.90 2.93
N ALA A 37 -3.80 11.15 2.16
CA ALA A 37 -4.84 10.14 1.87
C ALA A 37 -4.36 8.94 1.03
N THR A 38 -3.16 9.01 0.47
CA THR A 38 -2.51 7.93 -0.29
C THR A 38 -1.43 7.22 0.51
N GLU A 39 -1.26 7.54 1.79
CA GLU A 39 -0.31 6.89 2.70
C GLU A 39 -1.03 5.97 3.69
N PHE A 40 -0.47 4.77 3.88
CA PHE A 40 -1.05 3.74 4.73
C PHE A 40 0.02 3.10 5.61
N TRP A 41 -0.36 2.82 6.85
CA TRP A 41 0.53 2.31 7.88
C TRP A 41 0.26 0.83 8.18
N ALA A 42 1.30 0.01 8.07
CA ALA A 42 1.36 -1.36 8.55
C ALA A 42 2.34 -1.42 9.72
N GLY A 43 1.83 -1.28 10.95
CA GLY A 43 2.66 -1.04 12.12
C GLY A 43 3.42 0.28 12.00
N GLU A 44 4.75 0.22 12.05
CA GLU A 44 5.64 1.38 11.89
C GLU A 44 6.09 1.61 10.43
N THR A 45 5.72 0.73 9.49
CA THR A 45 6.10 0.85 8.09
C THR A 45 5.02 1.57 7.30
N CYS A 46 5.41 2.59 6.53
CA CYS A 46 4.52 3.32 5.64
C CYS A 46 4.67 2.87 4.18
N LEU A 47 3.54 2.77 3.47
CA LEU A 47 3.48 2.71 2.02
C LEU A 47 2.75 3.93 1.47
N SER A 48 3.20 4.45 0.33
CA SER A 48 2.61 5.62 -0.32
C SER A 48 2.23 5.28 -1.75
N VAL A 49 0.97 5.48 -2.11
CA VAL A 49 0.48 5.31 -3.48
C VAL A 49 0.75 6.59 -4.28
N TRP A 50 1.28 6.43 -5.48
CA TRP A 50 1.53 7.54 -6.40
C TRP A 50 1.19 7.15 -7.84
N GLU A 51 0.89 8.13 -8.67
CA GLU A 51 0.52 7.93 -10.09
C GLU A 51 1.65 8.44 -11.00
N PRO A 52 2.47 7.55 -11.59
CA PRO A 52 3.65 7.96 -12.36
C PRO A 52 3.36 8.94 -13.50
N GLU A 53 2.20 8.79 -14.14
CA GLU A 53 1.81 9.63 -15.28
C GLU A 53 1.59 11.09 -14.89
N LYS A 54 1.19 11.38 -13.64
CA LYS A 54 1.11 12.75 -13.10
C LYS A 54 2.47 13.42 -12.98
N PHE A 55 3.55 12.64 -12.99
CA PHE A 55 4.94 13.08 -12.96
C PHE A 55 5.64 12.93 -14.32
N GLY A 56 4.89 12.68 -15.40
CA GLY A 56 5.44 12.53 -16.75
C GLY A 56 6.20 11.21 -16.98
N MET A 57 5.99 10.21 -16.13
CA MET A 57 6.59 8.88 -16.25
C MET A 57 5.53 7.86 -16.68
N PRO A 58 5.82 6.93 -17.61
CA PRO A 58 4.87 5.87 -17.95
C PRO A 58 4.65 4.95 -16.75
N PHE A 59 3.41 4.51 -16.54
CA PHE A 59 3.13 3.46 -15.54
C PHE A 59 3.82 2.15 -15.93
N ALA A 60 4.46 1.52 -14.94
CA ALA A 60 4.99 0.17 -15.06
C ALA A 60 4.66 -0.62 -13.78
N PRO A 61 4.05 -1.82 -13.90
CA PRO A 61 3.77 -2.64 -12.73
C PRO A 61 5.08 -3.14 -12.10
N GLN A 62 5.15 -3.08 -10.77
CA GLN A 62 6.29 -3.60 -10.02
C GLN A 62 6.32 -5.13 -10.11
N LYS A 63 7.42 -5.69 -10.63
CA LYS A 63 7.57 -7.16 -10.77
C LYS A 63 8.10 -7.83 -9.50
N ASN A 64 9.04 -7.18 -8.82
CA ASN A 64 9.76 -7.76 -7.68
C ASN A 64 9.65 -6.93 -6.39
N GLY A 65 8.91 -5.82 -6.43
CA GLY A 65 8.73 -4.90 -5.29
C GLY A 65 7.33 -5.00 -4.68
N HIS A 66 6.90 -6.20 -4.32
CA HIS A 66 5.61 -6.41 -3.66
C HIS A 66 5.75 -6.28 -2.14
N LEU A 67 4.68 -5.81 -1.49
CA LEU A 67 4.60 -5.75 -0.04
C LEU A 67 4.18 -7.12 0.49
N ALA A 68 4.94 -7.66 1.45
CA ALA A 68 4.57 -8.84 2.20
C ALA A 68 4.03 -8.39 3.57
N LEU A 69 2.70 -8.38 3.71
CA LEU A 69 2.02 -7.94 4.93
C LEU A 69 1.74 -9.13 5.84
N HIS A 70 2.07 -9.00 7.13
CA HIS A 70 1.88 -10.05 8.11
C HIS A 70 0.44 -10.09 8.61
N VAL A 71 -0.08 -11.31 8.83
CA VAL A 71 -1.35 -11.61 9.49
C VAL A 71 -1.16 -12.83 10.39
N ASP A 72 -1.91 -12.91 11.49
CA ASP A 72 -1.81 -14.01 12.45
C ASP A 72 -2.32 -15.34 11.87
N ASP A 73 -3.44 -15.30 11.15
CA ASP A 73 -4.05 -16.45 10.48
C ASP A 73 -4.29 -16.12 9.00
N VAL A 74 -3.47 -16.71 8.13
CA VAL A 74 -3.53 -16.52 6.68
C VAL A 74 -4.83 -17.06 6.09
N ALA A 75 -5.36 -18.18 6.60
CA ALA A 75 -6.56 -18.78 6.05
C ALA A 75 -7.79 -17.92 6.35
N ALA A 76 -7.90 -17.41 7.59
CA ALA A 76 -8.95 -16.49 7.98
C ALA A 76 -8.86 -15.16 7.20
N ALA A 77 -7.67 -14.57 7.11
CA ALA A 77 -7.47 -13.31 6.37
C ALA A 77 -7.80 -13.47 4.88
N ARG A 78 -7.43 -14.60 4.27
CA ARG A 78 -7.78 -14.91 2.88
C ARG A 78 -9.30 -14.98 2.68
N ALA A 79 -10.00 -15.71 3.54
CA ALA A 79 -11.45 -15.84 3.45
C ALA A 79 -12.18 -14.49 3.63
N GLU A 80 -11.68 -13.62 4.50
CA GLU A 80 -12.20 -12.26 4.66
C GLU A 80 -12.02 -11.42 3.38
N LEU A 81 -10.83 -11.45 2.78
CA LEU A 81 -10.55 -10.72 1.54
C LEU A 81 -11.37 -11.25 0.36
N GLU A 82 -11.52 -12.57 0.25
CA GLU A 82 -12.41 -13.19 -0.74
C GLU A 82 -13.87 -12.75 -0.56
N ALA A 83 -14.35 -12.67 0.69
CA ALA A 83 -15.69 -12.16 0.98
C ALA A 83 -15.86 -10.67 0.62
N LYS A 84 -14.77 -9.90 0.57
CA LYS A 84 -14.72 -8.51 0.09
C LYS A 84 -14.52 -8.40 -1.44
N GLY A 85 -14.43 -9.53 -2.15
CA GLY A 85 -14.30 -9.57 -3.61
C GLY A 85 -12.86 -9.52 -4.14
N VAL A 86 -11.87 -9.87 -3.32
CA VAL A 86 -10.48 -10.03 -3.75
C VAL A 86 -10.24 -11.48 -4.21
N GLU A 87 -9.62 -11.67 -5.38
CA GLU A 87 -9.37 -12.98 -6.02
C GLU A 87 -7.91 -13.44 -5.92
#